data_AF-A0A4Q3RXM3-F1
#
_entry.id   AF-A0A4Q3RXM3-F1
#
_cell.length_a   1.000
_cell.length_b   1.000
_cell.length_c   1.000
_cell.angle_alpha   90.00
_cell.angle_beta   90.00
_cell.angle_gamma   90.00
#
_symmetry.space_group_name_H-M   'P 1'
#
loop_
_entity.id
_entity.type
_entity.pdbx_description
1 polymer ?
#
loop_
_entity_poly.entity_id
_entity_poly.type
_entity_poly.pdbx_seq_one_letter_code
_entity_poly.pdbx_strand_id
1 'polypeptide(L)' 'MDGQNRKDIYPGLEVEIILKKDQRSGKRTEGVVKDLLTSSAFHS' A
#
# COMPACT_ATOMS: atom_id res chain seq x y z
N MET A 1 -3.14 11.46 -1.50
CA MET A 1 -2.36 10.84 -0.41
C MET A 1 -1.15 10.20 -1.04
N ASP A 2 0.03 10.39 -0.47
CA ASP A 2 1.30 9.96 -1.07
C ASP A 2 1.70 8.53 -0.66
N GLY A 3 0.80 7.78 0.00
CA GLY A 3 1.01 6.40 0.46
C GLY A 3 2.08 6.20 1.56
N GLN A 4 2.80 7.26 1.92
CA GLN A 4 3.94 7.22 2.84
C GLN A 4 3.54 7.31 4.33
N ASN A 5 2.37 7.87 4.65
CA ASN A 5 1.90 7.99 6.03
C ASN A 5 1.04 6.79 6.42
N ARG A 6 1.41 6.11 7.52
CA ARG A 6 0.65 4.96 8.03
C ARG A 6 -0.79 5.31 8.41
N LYS A 7 -1.05 6.53 8.89
CA LYS A 7 -2.40 6.98 9.28
C LYS A 7 -3.41 6.97 8.11
N ASP A 8 -2.90 7.02 6.88
CA ASP A 8 -3.72 7.07 5.67
C ASP A 8 -4.11 5.65 5.19
N ILE A 9 -3.56 4.60 5.79
CA ILE A 9 -3.77 3.19 5.41
C ILE A 9 -4.35 2.44 6.62
N TYR A 10 -5.42 1.68 6.41
CA TYR A 10 -6.07 0.91 7.47
C TYR A 10 -6.68 -0.40 6.93
N PRO A 11 -6.81 -1.45 7.76
CA PRO A 11 -7.52 -2.67 7.39
C PRO A 11 -8.92 -2.39 6.84
N GLY A 12 -9.28 -3.05 5.73
CA GLY A 12 -10.55 -2.85 5.02
C GLY A 12 -10.52 -1.75 3.95
N LEU A 13 -9.44 -0.97 3.83
CA LEU A 13 -9.28 0.02 2.78
C LEU A 13 -9.05 -0.66 1.42
N GLU A 14 -9.85 -0.28 0.42
CA GLU A 14 -9.61 -0.63 -0.99
C GLU A 14 -8.41 0.15 -1.54
N VAL A 15 -7.48 -0.55 -2.16
CA VAL A 15 -6.22 0.01 -2.66
C VAL A 15 -5.82 -0.59 -4.00
N GLU A 16 -5.08 0.18 -4.77
CA GLU A 16 -4.30 -0.31 -5.90
C GLU A 16 -2.81 -0.35 -5.50
N ILE A 17 -2.17 -1.50 -5.65
CA ILE A 17 -0.74 -1.67 -5.38
C ILE A 17 0.02 -2.08 -6.63
N ILE A 18 1.32 -1.78 -6.67
CA ILE A 18 2.24 -2.33 -7.66
C ILE A 18 3.02 -3.48 -7.00
N LEU A 19 2.84 -4.70 -7.51
CA LEU A 19 3.63 -5.84 -7.07
C LEU A 19 5.08 -5.70 -7.54
N LYS A 20 6.04 -6.29 -6.82
CA LYS A 20 7.47 -6.18 -7.15
C LYS A 20 7.78 -6.59 -8.60
N LYS A 21 7.16 -7.68 -9.08
CA LYS A 21 7.28 -8.17 -10.47
C LYS A 21 6.75 -7.18 -11.52
N ASP A 22 5.82 -6.32 -11.12
CA ASP A 22 5.12 -5.37 -11.98
C ASP A 22 5.71 -3.95 -11.89
N GLN A 23 6.76 -3.73 -11.09
CA GLN A 23 7.40 -2.41 -10.95
C GLN A 23 7.95 -1.85 -12.26
N ARG A 24 8.38 -2.71 -13.20
CA ARG A 24 8.85 -2.28 -14.53
C ARG A 24 7.71 -1.93 -15.48
N SER A 25 6.60 -2.65 -15.40
CA SER A 25 5.43 -2.44 -16.28
C SER A 25 4.49 -1.36 -15.76
N GLY A 26 4.55 -1.06 -14.46
CA GLY A 26 3.60 -0.17 -13.78
C GLY A 26 2.21 -0.78 -13.60
N LYS A 27 2.04 -2.08 -13.87
CA LYS A 27 0.75 -2.75 -13.70
C LYS A 27 0.33 -2.69 -12.23
N ARG A 28 -0.90 -2.24 -12.02
CA ARG A 28 -1.52 -2.16 -10.70
C ARG A 28 -2.42 -3.36 -10.45
N THR A 29 -2.54 -3.73 -9.18
CA THR A 29 -3.39 -4.82 -8.70
C THR A 29 -4.29 -4.26 -7.60
N GLU A 30 -5.58 -4.44 -7.77
CA GLU A 30 -6.59 -4.05 -6.78
C GLU A 30 -6.62 -5.06 -5.62
N GLY A 31 -6.94 -4.57 -4.43
CA GLY A 31 -7.12 -5.40 -3.25
C GLY A 31 -7.59 -4.63 -2.04
N VAL A 32 -7.73 -5.34 -0.93
CA VAL A 32 -8.14 -4.78 0.36
C VAL A 32 -7.03 -5.00 1.37
N VAL A 33 -6.69 -3.95 2.13
CA VAL A 33 -5.70 -4.05 3.21
C VAL A 33 -6.21 -5.00 4.28
N LYS A 34 -5.43 -6.05 4.59
CA LYS A 34 -5.76 -7.00 5.65
C LYS A 34 -5.18 -6.56 6.99
N ASP A 35 -3.85 -6.47 7.06
CA ASP A 35 -3.11 -6.18 8.29
C ASP A 35 -1.97 -5.19 8.00
N LEU A 36 -1.62 -4.36 8.99
CA LEU A 36 -0.46 -3.47 8.95
C LEU A 36 0.67 -4.05 9.80
N LEU A 37 1.69 -4.59 9.14
CA LEU A 37 2.80 -5.29 9.80
C LEU A 37 3.95 -4.37 10.23
N THR A 38 3.78 -3.05 10.14
CA THR A 38 4.79 -2.06 10.50
C THR A 38 4.23 -1.08 11.53
N SER A 39 5.05 -0.69 12.49
CA SER A 39 4.75 0.31 13.52
C SER A 39 5.22 1.72 13.17
N SER A 40 6.06 1.90 12.13
CA SER A 40 6.54 3.23 11.73
C SER A 40 5.38 4.11 11.23
N ALA A 41 5.35 5.36 11.67
CA ALA A 41 4.33 6.32 11.25
C ALA A 41 4.51 6.80 9.81
N PHE A 42 5.75 6.76 9.29
CA PHE A 42 6.14 7.26 7.98
C PHE A 42 7.13 6.30 7.29
N HIS A 43 7.05 6.20 5.96
CA HIS A 43 7.98 5.47 5.11
C HIS A 43 8.46 6.37 3.97
N SER A 44 9.78 6.43 3.75
CA SER A 44 10.43 7.21 2.68
C SER A 44 10.74 6.38 1.45
#